data_AF-A0A4S8QCA3-F1
#
_entry.id   AF-A0A4S8QCA3-F1
#
_cell.length_a   1.000
_cell.length_b   1.000
_cell.length_c   1.000
_cell.angle_alpha   90.00
_cell.angle_beta   90.00
_cell.angle_gamma   90.00
#
_symmetry.space_group_name_H-M   'P 1'
#
loop_
_entity.id
_entity.type
_entity.pdbx_description
1 polymer ?
#
loop_
_entity_poly.entity_id
_entity_poly.type
_entity_poly.pdbx_seq_one_letter_code
_entity_poly.pdbx_strand_id
1 'polypeptide(L)'
;MTVLGASGTGVTTPPPPWPTTSALYPASPESGRCRSRPQPLGQVGRAWRCEMGRDNQKRRKAKSREKLKRRVRDRSSDRSTFTWEELVVQARYVLVQIMTDACPCGECNAPTWEESARLLSGAMAHARWPEAVGTAIDTMAEDAVGQAWDGGWMPKDVLSLMAKDFTSATVKASATLMRSELRRYSEAQLSDQWSAQREALAERSGSESAKEALADLEGPAWIAVAAALLEALYTLADLEPIPLVQPRPGSHSGTVRGSGAESSKVYEKIRALLAKAESTDSDAEAEAFTAKAQQLIARHSINEALLAETPDAALEAAALRVYIEKPYEKPKSELLHVVADANGC
;
A
#
# COMPACT_ATOMS: atom_id res chain seq x y z
N MET A 1 14.91 -42.91 -17.46
CA MET A 1 15.56 -43.22 -18.75
C MET A 1 14.54 -43.01 -19.85
N THR A 2 14.36 -41.75 -20.27
CA THR A 2 13.62 -41.34 -21.48
C THR A 2 14.25 -40.05 -21.99
N VAL A 3 14.31 -39.95 -23.31
CA VAL A 3 15.28 -39.24 -24.16
C VAL A 3 15.12 -37.71 -24.21
N LEU A 4 16.29 -37.04 -24.23
CA LEU A 4 16.55 -35.65 -24.60
C LEU A 4 16.42 -35.43 -26.13
N GLY A 5 15.92 -34.27 -26.56
CA GLY A 5 16.30 -33.71 -27.87
C GLY A 5 15.35 -32.67 -28.47
N ALA A 6 15.90 -31.46 -28.65
CA ALA A 6 15.67 -30.45 -29.71
C ALA A 6 15.36 -29.04 -29.14
N SER A 7 16.35 -28.17 -28.93
CA SER A 7 16.98 -27.26 -29.92
C SER A 7 15.98 -26.32 -30.62
N GLY A 8 15.75 -25.16 -30.00
CA GLY A 8 15.13 -23.98 -30.62
C GLY A 8 16.01 -22.76 -30.36
N THR A 9 16.83 -22.39 -31.34
CA THR A 9 17.66 -21.18 -31.35
C THR A 9 16.78 -19.96 -31.62
N GLY A 10 16.37 -19.26 -30.56
CA GLY A 10 15.76 -17.93 -30.64
C GLY A 10 16.85 -16.85 -30.65
N VAL A 11 17.01 -16.17 -31.79
CA VAL A 11 17.89 -15.02 -31.96
C VAL A 11 17.32 -13.84 -31.15
N THR A 12 17.95 -13.55 -30.01
CA THR A 12 17.62 -12.40 -29.17
C THR A 12 18.09 -11.12 -29.87
N THR A 13 17.15 -10.31 -30.34
CA THR A 13 17.44 -8.98 -30.90
C THR A 13 17.42 -7.98 -29.74
N PRO A 14 18.49 -7.20 -29.48
CA PRO A 14 18.50 -6.23 -28.39
C PRO A 14 17.62 -5.01 -28.73
N PRO A 15 16.90 -4.43 -27.75
CA PRO A 15 16.12 -3.22 -27.95
C PRO A 15 17.01 -1.99 -28.21
N PRO A 16 16.52 -0.98 -28.95
CA PRO A 16 17.29 0.22 -29.30
C PRO A 16 17.63 1.06 -28.06
N PRO A 17 18.78 1.77 -28.06
CA PRO A 17 19.17 2.63 -26.95
C PRO A 17 18.27 3.87 -26.84
N TRP A 18 17.90 4.21 -25.61
CA TRP A 18 17.14 5.40 -25.24
C TRP A 18 17.98 6.67 -25.54
N PRO A 19 17.38 7.76 -26.04
CA PRO A 19 18.11 8.99 -26.32
C PRO A 19 18.60 9.62 -25.02
N THR A 20 19.93 9.79 -24.94
CA THR A 20 20.65 10.45 -23.86
C THR A 20 20.21 11.90 -23.64
N THR A 21 20.12 12.23 -22.36
CA THR A 21 19.97 13.53 -21.72
C THR A 21 21.00 14.55 -22.25
N SER A 22 20.63 15.35 -23.24
CA SER A 22 21.37 16.55 -23.66
C SER A 22 20.48 17.49 -24.46
N ALA A 23 19.48 18.08 -23.80
CA ALA A 23 18.68 19.15 -24.40
C ALA A 23 18.11 20.13 -23.37
N LEU A 24 18.83 20.42 -22.28
CA LEU A 24 18.40 21.43 -21.30
C LEU A 24 19.61 22.16 -20.67
N TYR A 25 20.40 22.87 -21.48
CA TYR A 25 21.21 23.98 -20.99
C TYR A 25 21.34 25.04 -22.11
N PRO A 26 20.83 26.27 -21.94
CA PRO A 26 21.14 27.36 -22.84
C PRO A 26 22.59 27.81 -22.62
N ALA A 27 23.40 27.78 -23.69
CA ALA A 27 24.75 28.31 -23.71
C ALA A 27 24.77 29.83 -23.43
N SER A 28 25.62 30.24 -22.49
CA SER A 28 25.97 31.64 -22.24
C SER A 28 26.57 32.32 -23.48
N PRO A 29 26.30 33.61 -23.75
CA PRO A 29 26.87 34.30 -24.90
C PRO A 29 28.32 34.71 -24.60
N GLU A 30 29.26 34.00 -25.22
CA GLU A 30 30.66 34.42 -25.27
C GLU A 30 30.82 35.71 -26.10
N SER A 31 31.60 36.62 -25.52
CA SER A 31 32.07 37.88 -26.09
C SER A 31 32.90 37.66 -27.37
N GLY A 32 32.32 38.00 -28.52
CA GLY A 32 32.94 37.94 -29.84
C GLY A 32 33.42 39.31 -30.34
N ARG A 33 34.72 39.56 -30.17
CA ARG A 33 35.62 40.53 -30.82
C ARG A 33 35.10 41.34 -32.02
N CYS A 34 35.26 42.67 -31.88
CA CYS A 34 35.32 43.65 -32.97
C CYS A 34 36.33 43.26 -34.05
N ARG A 35 35.89 43.16 -35.31
CA ARG A 35 36.76 43.29 -36.48
C ARG A 35 36.31 44.49 -37.30
N SER A 36 37.17 45.48 -37.37
CA SER A 36 37.11 46.58 -38.32
C SER A 36 37.34 46.07 -39.73
N ARG A 37 36.54 46.54 -40.69
CA ARG A 37 36.88 46.50 -42.12
C ARG A 37 36.50 47.83 -42.78
N PRO A 38 37.29 48.28 -43.77
CA PRO A 38 37.33 49.68 -44.19
C PRO A 38 36.22 50.05 -45.16
N GLN A 39 35.82 51.31 -45.12
CA GLN A 39 34.94 51.97 -46.10
C GLN A 39 35.59 52.04 -47.49
N PRO A 40 34.78 51.95 -48.55
CA PRO A 40 35.01 52.71 -49.76
C PRO A 40 33.95 53.81 -49.91
N LEU A 41 34.44 55.00 -50.27
CA LEU A 41 33.68 56.14 -50.77
C LEU A 41 33.10 55.79 -52.15
N GLY A 42 31.83 56.15 -52.40
CA GLY A 42 31.33 56.28 -53.77
C GLY A 42 29.87 55.94 -54.00
N GLN A 43 29.09 57.00 -54.19
CA GLN A 43 27.94 57.10 -55.10
C GLN A 43 26.59 56.47 -54.72
N VAL A 44 25.71 57.36 -54.24
CA VAL A 44 24.34 57.65 -54.72
C VAL A 44 23.59 56.47 -55.37
N GLY A 45 22.81 55.77 -54.56
CA GLY A 45 21.73 54.87 -54.99
C GLY A 45 20.51 55.06 -54.10
N ARG A 46 19.42 55.56 -54.67
CA ARG A 46 18.16 55.92 -54.00
C ARG A 46 17.64 54.80 -53.09
N ALA A 47 17.69 55.01 -51.78
CA ALA A 47 17.03 54.17 -50.80
C ALA A 47 15.52 54.42 -50.85
N TRP A 48 14.76 53.51 -51.47
CA TRP A 48 13.32 53.42 -51.24
C TRP A 48 13.09 52.99 -49.80
N ARG A 49 13.11 53.95 -48.88
CA ARG A 49 12.59 53.74 -47.53
C ARG A 49 11.07 53.71 -47.68
N CYS A 50 10.48 52.51 -47.78
CA CYS A 50 9.05 52.36 -47.56
C CYS A 50 8.76 52.79 -46.12
N GLU A 51 8.48 54.07 -45.94
CA GLU A 51 7.93 54.62 -44.72
C GLU A 51 6.52 54.04 -44.57
N MET A 52 6.45 52.84 -44.00
CA MET A 52 5.19 52.28 -43.57
C MET A 52 4.57 53.27 -42.60
N GLY A 53 3.51 53.95 -43.04
CA GLY A 53 2.79 54.93 -42.24
C GLY A 53 2.49 54.38 -40.85
N ARG A 54 2.60 55.25 -39.84
CA ARG A 54 2.44 54.91 -38.41
C ARG A 54 1.19 54.05 -38.15
N ASP A 55 0.13 54.23 -38.94
CA ASP A 55 -1.11 53.46 -38.84
C ASP A 55 -0.98 52.02 -39.34
N ASN A 56 -0.15 51.76 -40.35
CA ASN A 56 0.14 50.41 -40.82
C ASN A 56 1.01 49.63 -39.81
N GLN A 57 1.95 50.31 -39.15
CA GLN A 57 2.70 49.72 -38.04
C GLN A 57 1.80 49.37 -36.85
N LYS A 58 0.86 50.26 -36.48
CA LYS A 58 -0.13 49.99 -35.43
C LYS A 58 -1.03 48.80 -35.78
N ARG A 59 -1.52 48.70 -37.03
CA ARG A 59 -2.32 47.57 -37.51
C ARG A 59 -1.56 46.24 -37.45
N ARG A 60 -0.27 46.22 -37.83
CA ARG A 60 0.55 45.00 -37.73
C ARG A 60 0.83 44.60 -36.28
N LYS A 61 1.10 45.57 -35.38
CA LYS A 61 1.27 45.29 -33.94
C LYS A 61 -0.01 44.74 -33.34
N ALA A 62 -1.18 45.31 -33.65
CA ALA A 62 -2.48 44.81 -33.24
C ALA A 62 -2.76 43.40 -33.77
N LYS A 63 -2.48 43.14 -35.06
CA LYS A 63 -2.63 41.81 -35.66
C LYS A 63 -1.67 40.78 -35.07
N SER A 64 -0.44 41.18 -34.70
CA SER A 64 0.52 40.29 -34.01
C SER A 64 0.09 39.99 -32.57
N ARG A 65 -0.47 40.97 -31.85
CA ARG A 65 -1.03 40.81 -30.51
C ARG A 65 -2.25 39.91 -30.54
N GLU A 66 -3.13 40.07 -31.53
CA GLU A 66 -4.30 39.22 -31.70
C GLU A 66 -3.91 37.78 -32.10
N LYS A 67 -2.89 37.62 -32.95
CA LYS A 67 -2.34 36.30 -33.30
C LYS A 67 -1.65 35.64 -32.09
N LEU A 68 -0.99 36.41 -31.23
CA LEU A 68 -0.42 35.92 -29.97
C LEU A 68 -1.52 35.56 -28.97
N LYS A 69 -2.57 36.37 -28.83
CA LYS A 69 -3.74 36.07 -28.01
C LYS A 69 -4.46 34.82 -28.49
N ARG A 70 -4.63 34.63 -29.80
CA ARG A 70 -5.17 33.40 -30.39
C ARG A 70 -4.25 32.21 -30.13
N ARG A 71 -2.93 32.34 -30.32
CA ARG A 71 -1.97 31.27 -29.97
C ARG A 71 -1.98 30.92 -28.48
N VAL A 72 -2.12 31.90 -27.59
CA VAL A 72 -2.23 31.67 -26.14
C VAL A 72 -3.57 31.01 -25.81
N ARG A 73 -4.65 31.39 -26.49
CA ARG A 73 -5.98 30.78 -26.36
C ARG A 73 -6.01 29.34 -26.87
N ASP A 74 -5.45 29.08 -28.04
CA ASP A 74 -5.29 27.74 -28.61
C ASP A 74 -4.39 26.88 -27.71
N ARG A 75 -3.31 27.44 -27.17
CA ARG A 75 -2.40 26.74 -26.24
C ARG A 75 -3.01 26.52 -24.85
N SER A 76 -4.05 27.26 -24.48
CA SER A 76 -4.86 27.01 -23.29
C SER A 76 -5.99 26.00 -23.55
N SER A 77 -6.50 25.89 -24.78
CA SER A 77 -7.45 24.83 -25.15
C SER A 77 -6.78 23.49 -25.42
N ASP A 78 -5.49 23.48 -25.80
CA ASP A 78 -4.66 22.25 -25.89
C ASP A 78 -4.26 21.70 -24.50
N ARG A 79 -4.51 22.47 -23.44
CA ARG A 79 -4.11 22.13 -22.07
C ARG A 79 -5.28 21.54 -21.29
N SER A 80 -5.85 20.43 -21.76
CA SER A 80 -6.76 19.54 -21.01
C SER A 80 -7.44 18.51 -21.92
N THR A 81 -6.74 17.46 -22.36
CA THR A 81 -7.43 16.19 -22.65
C THR A 81 -6.57 15.01 -22.17
N PHE A 82 -6.04 15.10 -20.94
CA PHE A 82 -5.64 13.86 -20.28
C PHE A 82 -6.91 13.02 -20.10
N THR A 83 -6.92 11.84 -20.70
CA THR A 83 -7.90 10.83 -20.36
C THR A 83 -7.73 10.44 -18.89
N TRP A 84 -8.78 9.88 -18.29
CA TRP A 84 -8.70 9.41 -16.91
C TRP A 84 -7.59 8.36 -16.73
N GLU A 85 -7.43 7.46 -17.71
CA GLU A 85 -6.41 6.41 -17.70
C GLU A 85 -5.00 7.01 -17.71
N GLU A 86 -4.73 7.99 -18.57
CA GLU A 86 -3.43 8.68 -18.60
C GLU A 86 -3.14 9.41 -17.29
N LEU A 87 -4.16 10.01 -16.67
CA LEU A 87 -4.01 10.70 -15.39
C LEU A 87 -3.60 9.73 -14.27
N VAL A 88 -4.24 8.56 -14.19
CA VAL A 88 -3.92 7.51 -13.21
C VAL A 88 -2.52 6.92 -13.48
N VAL A 89 -2.16 6.70 -14.75
CA VAL A 89 -0.81 6.24 -15.12
C VAL A 89 0.27 7.24 -14.69
N GLN A 90 0.03 8.54 -14.88
CA GLN A 90 0.96 9.57 -14.43
C GLN A 90 1.05 9.64 -12.90
N ALA A 91 -0.08 9.52 -12.19
CA ALA A 91 -0.08 9.46 -10.73
C ALA A 91 0.73 8.26 -10.22
N ARG A 92 0.49 7.07 -10.78
CA ARG A 92 1.25 5.85 -10.45
C ARG A 92 2.74 6.01 -10.73
N TYR A 93 3.11 6.63 -11.86
CA TYR A 93 4.52 6.89 -12.19
C TYR A 93 5.20 7.75 -11.11
N VAL A 94 4.58 8.87 -10.71
CA VAL A 94 5.13 9.75 -9.66
C VAL A 94 5.21 9.01 -8.31
N LEU A 95 4.19 8.22 -7.96
CA LEU A 95 4.21 7.40 -6.75
C LEU A 95 5.37 6.42 -6.76
N VAL A 96 5.59 5.66 -7.84
CA VAL A 96 6.71 4.73 -7.93
C VAL A 96 8.05 5.45 -7.75
N GLN A 97 8.23 6.63 -8.34
CA GLN A 97 9.45 7.44 -8.14
C GLN A 97 9.64 7.84 -6.67
N ILE A 98 8.58 8.31 -6.00
CA ILE A 98 8.60 8.62 -4.58
C ILE A 98 8.99 7.39 -3.75
N MET A 99 8.40 6.24 -4.05
CA MET A 99 8.64 5.00 -3.31
C MET A 99 10.05 4.45 -3.54
N THR A 100 10.63 4.63 -4.73
CA THR A 100 12.02 4.22 -5.00
C THR A 100 13.05 5.14 -4.39
N ASP A 101 12.72 6.43 -4.22
CA ASP A 101 13.61 7.41 -3.61
C ASP A 101 13.48 7.45 -2.07
N ALA A 102 12.45 6.80 -1.52
CA ALA A 102 12.27 6.66 -0.09
C ALA A 102 13.37 5.77 0.52
N CYS A 103 14.02 6.26 1.58
CA CYS A 103 14.89 5.44 2.42
C CYS A 103 14.41 5.53 3.87
N PRO A 104 14.12 4.39 4.53
CA PRO A 104 13.73 4.35 5.93
C PRO A 104 14.94 4.48 6.87
N CYS A 105 16.16 4.49 6.32
CA CYS A 105 17.41 4.45 7.07
C CYS A 105 17.68 5.66 7.98
N GLY A 106 16.96 6.79 7.81
CA GLY A 106 17.09 8.00 8.64
C GLY A 106 18.44 8.75 8.54
N GLU A 107 19.46 8.14 7.93
CA GLU A 107 20.81 8.69 7.78
C GLU A 107 21.03 9.36 6.42
N CYS A 108 20.18 9.08 5.43
CA CYS A 108 20.30 9.67 4.11
C CYS A 108 19.41 10.92 3.95
N ASN A 109 19.74 11.75 2.98
CA ASN A 109 18.99 12.97 2.65
C ASN A 109 17.72 12.68 1.82
N ALA A 110 17.02 11.58 2.14
CA ALA A 110 15.75 11.24 1.49
C ALA A 110 14.65 12.22 1.95
N PRO A 111 13.70 12.58 1.06
CA PRO A 111 12.59 13.44 1.42
C PRO A 111 11.70 12.77 2.47
N THR A 112 11.21 13.56 3.42
CA THR A 112 10.17 13.11 4.35
C THR A 112 8.87 12.76 3.60
N TRP A 113 7.97 12.00 4.24
CA TRP A 113 6.66 11.71 3.65
C TRP A 113 5.82 12.97 3.40
N GLU A 114 5.94 13.99 4.25
CA GLU A 114 5.29 15.29 4.04
C GLU A 114 5.86 16.04 2.84
N GLU A 115 7.18 16.02 2.63
CA GLU A 115 7.83 16.61 1.46
C GLU A 115 7.44 15.88 0.18
N SER A 116 7.43 14.55 0.22
CA SER A 116 6.99 13.69 -0.89
C SER A 116 5.52 13.94 -1.24
N ALA A 117 4.63 14.05 -0.25
CA ALA A 117 3.24 14.42 -0.47
C ALA A 117 3.11 15.84 -1.03
N ARG A 118 3.93 16.80 -0.58
CA ARG A 118 3.95 18.16 -1.14
C ARG A 118 4.36 18.15 -2.62
N LEU A 119 5.39 17.40 -2.97
CA LEU A 119 5.81 17.20 -4.37
C LEU A 119 4.68 16.56 -5.19
N LEU A 120 4.02 15.54 -4.65
CA LEU A 120 2.90 14.85 -5.29
C LEU A 120 1.71 15.78 -5.55
N SER A 121 1.37 16.66 -4.61
CA SER A 121 0.28 17.65 -4.81
C SER A 121 0.57 18.64 -5.94
N GLY A 122 1.84 19.00 -6.14
CA GLY A 122 2.28 19.94 -7.17
C GLY A 122 2.68 19.30 -8.51
N ALA A 123 2.71 17.97 -8.59
CA ALA A 123 3.21 17.24 -9.76
C ALA A 123 2.37 17.48 -11.03
N MET A 124 1.07 17.74 -10.88
CA MET A 124 0.18 18.01 -12.00
C MET A 124 -0.92 19.02 -11.67
N ALA A 125 -1.05 20.04 -12.52
CA ALA A 125 -2.11 21.04 -12.42
C ALA A 125 -3.40 20.56 -13.12
N HIS A 126 -4.08 19.57 -12.55
CA HIS A 126 -5.33 19.01 -13.07
C HIS A 126 -6.38 18.83 -11.97
N ALA A 127 -7.64 19.19 -12.21
CA ALA A 127 -8.69 19.20 -11.18
C ALA A 127 -8.96 17.81 -10.59
N ARG A 128 -8.85 16.75 -11.40
CA ARG A 128 -9.02 15.35 -10.95
C ARG A 128 -7.74 14.69 -10.46
N TRP A 129 -6.64 15.45 -10.32
CA TRP A 129 -5.35 14.90 -9.89
C TRP A 129 -5.42 14.20 -8.51
N PRO A 130 -6.04 14.78 -7.46
CA PRO A 130 -6.20 14.09 -6.17
C PRO A 130 -6.91 12.74 -6.30
N GLU A 131 -7.95 12.67 -7.13
CA GLU A 131 -8.72 11.45 -7.39
C GLU A 131 -7.85 10.37 -8.06
N ALA A 132 -7.01 10.76 -9.03
CA ALA A 132 -6.11 9.84 -9.70
C ALA A 132 -4.98 9.35 -8.77
N VAL A 133 -4.45 10.24 -7.92
CA VAL A 133 -3.48 9.86 -6.88
C VAL A 133 -4.07 8.82 -5.95
N GLY A 134 -5.26 9.06 -5.40
CA GLY A 134 -5.92 8.10 -4.53
C GLY A 134 -6.22 6.76 -5.22
N THR A 135 -6.67 6.79 -6.47
CA THR A 135 -6.88 5.57 -7.29
C THR A 135 -5.58 4.79 -7.50
N ALA A 136 -4.47 5.49 -7.75
CA ALA A 136 -3.17 4.85 -7.93
C ALA A 136 -2.62 4.28 -6.62
N ILE A 137 -2.83 4.95 -5.48
CA ILE A 137 -2.50 4.43 -4.15
C ILE A 137 -3.32 3.17 -3.86
N ASP A 138 -4.64 3.19 -4.09
CA ASP A 138 -5.49 2.01 -3.91
C ASP A 138 -4.98 0.83 -4.75
N THR A 139 -4.64 1.07 -6.02
CA THR A 139 -4.10 0.03 -6.92
C THR A 139 -2.79 -0.56 -6.41
N MET A 140 -1.87 0.27 -5.91
CA MET A 140 -0.60 -0.21 -5.34
C MET A 140 -0.81 -0.91 -3.99
N ALA A 141 -1.79 -0.49 -3.22
CA ALA A 141 -2.12 -1.08 -1.93
C ALA A 141 -2.71 -2.48 -2.08
N GLU A 142 -3.43 -2.79 -3.16
CA GLU A 142 -3.89 -4.15 -3.46
C GLU A 142 -2.74 -5.16 -3.44
N ASP A 143 -1.66 -4.83 -4.15
CA ASP A 143 -0.47 -5.68 -4.24
C ASP A 143 0.24 -5.77 -2.88
N ALA A 144 0.47 -4.64 -2.21
CA ALA A 144 1.19 -4.60 -0.93
C ALA A 144 0.42 -5.32 0.20
N VAL A 145 -0.89 -5.07 0.30
CA VAL A 145 -1.75 -5.73 1.30
C VAL A 145 -1.90 -7.22 0.98
N GLY A 146 -2.04 -7.59 -0.29
CA GLY A 146 -2.06 -8.98 -0.72
C GLY A 146 -0.79 -9.72 -0.31
N GLN A 147 0.38 -9.15 -0.58
CA GLN A 147 1.68 -9.71 -0.18
C GLN A 147 1.82 -9.83 1.34
N ALA A 148 1.38 -8.82 2.10
CA ALA A 148 1.40 -8.88 3.56
C ALA A 148 0.54 -10.03 4.09
N TRP A 149 -0.67 -10.21 3.54
CA TRP A 149 -1.58 -11.28 3.97
C TRP A 149 -1.10 -12.67 3.58
N ASP A 150 -0.54 -12.82 2.36
CA ASP A 150 0.12 -14.05 1.92
C ASP A 150 1.36 -14.35 2.79
N GLY A 151 2.03 -13.30 3.29
CA GLY A 151 3.11 -13.34 4.27
C GLY A 151 2.67 -13.55 5.72
N GLY A 152 1.40 -13.85 5.98
CA GLY A 152 0.90 -14.21 7.31
C GLY A 152 0.48 -13.06 8.22
N TRP A 153 0.49 -11.82 7.73
CA TRP A 153 0.00 -10.66 8.46
C TRP A 153 -1.51 -10.55 8.38
N MET A 154 -2.18 -10.39 9.52
CA MET A 154 -3.60 -10.01 9.55
C MET A 154 -3.76 -8.51 9.83
N PRO A 155 -4.88 -7.88 9.46
CA PRO A 155 -5.13 -6.46 9.75
C PRO A 155 -4.87 -6.02 11.20
N LYS A 156 -5.29 -6.82 12.18
CA LYS A 156 -5.02 -6.53 13.60
C LYS A 156 -3.52 -6.47 13.89
N ASP A 157 -2.74 -7.33 13.24
CA ASP A 157 -1.31 -7.50 13.44
C ASP A 157 -0.54 -6.31 12.91
N VAL A 158 -0.88 -5.92 11.68
CA VAL A 158 -0.36 -4.71 11.05
C VAL A 158 -0.66 -3.50 11.92
N LEU A 159 -1.89 -3.34 12.40
CA LEU A 159 -2.24 -2.15 13.17
C LEU A 159 -1.57 -2.12 14.54
N SER A 160 -1.36 -3.27 15.19
CA SER A 160 -0.57 -3.36 16.43
C SER A 160 0.89 -2.99 16.19
N LEU A 161 1.50 -3.45 15.08
CA LEU A 161 2.84 -3.04 14.67
C LEU A 161 2.91 -1.52 14.43
N MET A 162 1.98 -0.98 13.64
CA MET A 162 1.95 0.44 13.29
C MET A 162 1.74 1.32 14.52
N ALA A 163 0.85 0.93 15.45
CA ALA A 163 0.55 1.71 16.65
C ALA A 163 1.74 1.84 17.61
N LYS A 164 2.72 0.94 17.52
CA LYS A 164 3.91 0.95 18.36
C LYS A 164 4.93 1.99 17.90
N ASP A 165 5.17 2.08 16.59
CA ASP A 165 6.32 2.79 16.03
C ASP A 165 5.91 4.01 15.17
N PHE A 166 4.62 4.19 14.85
CA PHE A 166 4.12 5.22 13.93
C PHE A 166 3.01 6.11 14.51
N THR A 167 2.68 7.18 13.78
CA THR A 167 1.65 8.14 14.19
C THR A 167 0.23 7.57 14.05
N SER A 168 -0.74 8.14 14.78
CA SER A 168 -2.15 7.77 14.66
C SER A 168 -2.72 8.00 13.25
N ALA A 169 -2.17 8.96 12.50
CA ALA A 169 -2.53 9.19 11.11
C ALA A 169 -2.11 8.02 10.22
N THR A 170 -0.89 7.51 10.39
CA THR A 170 -0.35 6.35 9.66
C THR A 170 -1.11 5.07 10.00
N VAL A 171 -1.51 4.89 11.26
CA VAL A 171 -2.37 3.77 11.68
C VAL A 171 -3.74 3.84 10.99
N LYS A 172 -4.36 5.02 10.95
CA LYS A 172 -5.65 5.22 10.24
C LYS A 172 -5.51 5.02 8.73
N ALA A 173 -4.41 5.48 8.14
CA ALA A 173 -4.12 5.27 6.73
C ALA A 173 -3.96 3.78 6.39
N SER A 174 -3.19 3.04 7.21
CA SER A 174 -3.05 1.58 7.08
C SER A 174 -4.41 0.87 7.16
N ALA A 175 -5.27 1.28 8.10
CA ALA A 175 -6.62 0.74 8.20
C ALA A 175 -7.46 1.03 6.95
N THR A 176 -7.31 2.21 6.35
CA THR A 176 -8.00 2.60 5.10
C THR A 176 -7.58 1.71 3.92
N LEU A 177 -6.27 1.48 3.76
CA LEU A 177 -5.74 0.64 2.68
C LEU A 177 -6.22 -0.81 2.82
N MET A 178 -6.12 -1.40 4.01
CA MET A 178 -6.59 -2.77 4.25
C MET A 178 -8.12 -2.90 4.15
N ARG A 179 -8.88 -1.87 4.55
CA ARG A 179 -10.35 -1.83 4.38
C ARG A 179 -10.71 -1.85 2.89
N SER A 180 -10.00 -1.10 2.06
CA SER A 180 -10.26 -1.05 0.62
C SER A 180 -10.10 -2.42 -0.05
N GLU A 181 -9.09 -3.19 0.35
CA GLU A 181 -8.85 -4.55 -0.16
C GLU A 181 -9.88 -5.54 0.39
N LEU A 182 -10.20 -5.52 1.70
CA LEU A 182 -11.18 -6.46 2.28
C LEU A 182 -12.59 -6.34 1.69
N ARG A 183 -12.97 -5.16 1.19
CA ARG A 183 -14.27 -4.94 0.55
C ARG A 183 -14.47 -5.73 -0.74
N ARG A 184 -13.38 -6.21 -1.35
CA ARG A 184 -13.42 -6.98 -2.61
C ARG A 184 -13.87 -8.42 -2.41
N TYR A 185 -13.81 -8.91 -1.18
CA TYR A 185 -14.21 -10.26 -0.83
C TYR A 185 -15.68 -10.27 -0.43
N SER A 186 -16.41 -11.23 -0.99
CA SER A 186 -17.79 -11.51 -0.56
C SER A 186 -17.81 -12.14 0.83
N GLU A 187 -18.95 -12.05 1.53
CA GLU A 187 -19.09 -12.64 2.87
C GLU A 187 -18.83 -14.14 2.89
N ALA A 188 -19.14 -14.84 1.79
CA ALA A 188 -18.88 -16.28 1.64
C ALA A 188 -17.38 -16.63 1.57
N GLN A 189 -16.51 -15.65 1.30
CA GLN A 189 -15.05 -15.84 1.22
C GLN A 189 -14.33 -15.46 2.52
N LEU A 190 -15.04 -14.86 3.48
CA LEU A 190 -14.49 -14.43 4.76
C LEU A 190 -14.78 -15.49 5.82
N SER A 191 -13.74 -15.90 6.55
CA SER A 191 -13.93 -16.60 7.82
C SER A 191 -14.52 -15.64 8.87
N ASP A 192 -14.99 -16.18 9.99
CA ASP A 192 -15.46 -15.37 11.12
C ASP A 192 -14.38 -14.38 11.60
N GLN A 193 -13.11 -14.81 11.60
CA GLN A 193 -11.99 -13.97 12.01
C GLN A 193 -11.73 -12.83 11.02
N TRP A 194 -11.84 -13.08 9.71
CA TRP A 194 -11.73 -12.04 8.69
C TRP A 194 -12.91 -11.07 8.71
N SER A 195 -14.11 -11.57 8.97
CA SER A 195 -15.33 -10.75 9.13
C SER A 195 -15.21 -9.81 10.33
N ALA A 196 -14.75 -10.31 11.48
CA ALA A 196 -14.50 -9.48 12.66
C ALA A 196 -13.42 -8.41 12.41
N GLN A 197 -12.38 -8.73 11.63
CA GLN A 197 -11.34 -7.75 11.28
C GLN A 197 -11.83 -6.70 10.28
N ARG A 198 -12.75 -7.04 9.38
CA ARG A 198 -13.41 -6.07 8.49
C ARG A 198 -14.18 -5.03 9.30
N GLU A 199 -14.92 -5.45 10.33
CA GLU A 199 -15.66 -4.56 11.23
C GLU A 199 -14.72 -3.66 12.04
N ALA A 200 -13.66 -4.24 12.63
CA ALA A 200 -12.67 -3.48 13.40
C ALA A 200 -11.94 -2.43 12.55
N LEU A 201 -11.67 -2.71 11.27
CA LEU A 201 -11.14 -1.72 10.33
C LEU A 201 -12.14 -0.59 10.06
N ALA A 202 -13.43 -0.92 9.97
CA ALA A 202 -14.47 0.05 9.71
C ALA A 202 -14.68 1.05 10.86
N GLU A 203 -14.46 0.61 12.10
CA GLU A 203 -14.46 1.49 13.27
C GLU A 203 -13.26 2.45 13.30
N ARG A 204 -12.11 2.02 12.75
CA ARG A 204 -10.87 2.82 12.77
C ARG A 204 -10.78 3.83 11.63
N SER A 205 -11.28 3.49 10.45
CA SER A 205 -11.32 4.41 9.31
C SER A 205 -12.73 4.54 8.74
N GLY A 206 -13.22 5.78 8.75
CA GLY A 206 -14.48 6.15 8.10
C GLY A 206 -14.39 6.21 6.57
N SER A 207 -13.19 6.26 5.99
CA SER A 207 -13.00 6.25 4.54
C SER A 207 -12.88 4.81 4.04
N GLU A 208 -13.51 4.49 2.93
CA GLU A 208 -13.51 3.13 2.37
C GLU A 208 -12.35 2.87 1.39
N SER A 209 -11.60 3.90 1.03
CA SER A 209 -10.47 3.86 0.08
C SER A 209 -9.55 5.07 0.25
N ALA A 210 -8.32 5.01 -0.26
CA ALA A 210 -7.41 6.15 -0.35
C ALA A 210 -7.98 7.24 -1.26
N LYS A 211 -8.66 6.85 -2.36
CA LYS A 211 -9.41 7.76 -3.22
C LYS A 211 -10.41 8.61 -2.43
N GLU A 212 -11.21 7.98 -1.57
CA GLU A 212 -12.19 8.69 -0.74
C GLU A 212 -11.52 9.52 0.36
N ALA A 213 -10.46 8.99 0.98
CA ALA A 213 -9.74 9.69 2.04
C ALA A 213 -9.09 10.99 1.55
N LEU A 214 -8.68 11.04 0.28
CA LEU A 214 -8.11 12.24 -0.37
C LEU A 214 -9.17 13.09 -1.08
N ALA A 215 -10.41 12.60 -1.23
CA ALA A 215 -11.48 13.36 -1.85
C ALA A 215 -11.80 14.60 -1.01
N ASP A 216 -12.10 15.71 -1.68
CA ASP A 216 -12.51 16.99 -1.08
C ASP A 216 -11.50 17.64 -0.11
N LEU A 217 -10.31 17.05 0.08
CA LEU A 217 -9.22 17.65 0.84
C LEU A 217 -8.37 18.57 -0.03
N GLU A 218 -7.97 19.70 0.54
CA GLU A 218 -7.08 20.66 -0.11
C GLU A 218 -5.94 21.08 0.80
N GLY A 219 -4.86 21.57 0.18
CA GLY A 219 -3.75 22.22 0.87
C GLY A 219 -3.09 21.35 1.95
N PRO A 220 -2.86 21.88 3.17
CA PRO A 220 -2.15 21.15 4.23
C PRO A 220 -2.82 19.85 4.67
N ALA A 221 -4.17 19.80 4.67
CA ALA A 221 -4.91 18.61 5.08
C ALA A 221 -4.69 17.45 4.09
N TRP A 222 -4.72 17.77 2.79
CA TRP A 222 -4.41 16.79 1.74
C TRP A 222 -2.99 16.26 1.89
N ILE A 223 -2.01 17.14 2.13
CA ILE A 223 -0.60 16.75 2.29
C ILE A 223 -0.43 15.81 3.49
N ALA A 224 -1.05 16.10 4.63
CA ALA A 224 -0.95 15.27 5.83
C ALA A 224 -1.54 13.86 5.62
N VAL A 225 -2.71 13.76 4.97
CA VAL A 225 -3.35 12.47 4.68
C VAL A 225 -2.57 11.69 3.62
N ALA A 226 -2.11 12.35 2.56
CA ALA A 226 -1.28 11.71 1.53
C ALA A 226 0.06 11.21 2.10
N ALA A 227 0.71 11.97 2.98
CA ALA A 227 1.94 11.55 3.66
C ALA A 227 1.71 10.28 4.49
N ALA A 228 0.63 10.23 5.28
CA ALA A 228 0.28 9.06 6.07
C ALA A 228 -0.06 7.82 5.20
N LEU A 229 -0.70 8.02 4.05
CA LEU A 229 -0.99 6.95 3.08
C LEU A 229 0.28 6.42 2.41
N LEU A 230 1.22 7.30 2.05
CA LEU A 230 2.52 6.91 1.48
C LEU A 230 3.34 6.11 2.48
N GLU A 231 3.42 6.59 3.72
CA GLU A 231 4.11 5.88 4.80
C GLU A 231 3.50 4.51 5.07
N ALA A 232 2.16 4.44 5.18
CA ALA A 232 1.45 3.18 5.37
C ALA A 232 1.70 2.19 4.21
N LEU A 233 1.62 2.67 2.96
CA LEU A 233 1.87 1.86 1.78
C LEU A 233 3.31 1.33 1.74
N TYR A 234 4.29 2.18 2.06
CA TYR A 234 5.70 1.81 2.08
C TYR A 234 5.96 0.73 3.13
N THR A 235 5.48 0.93 4.35
CA THR A 235 5.67 -0.03 5.44
C THR A 235 4.95 -1.34 5.16
N LEU A 236 3.75 -1.32 4.58
CA LEU A 236 3.03 -2.54 4.18
C LEU A 236 3.78 -3.35 3.13
N ALA A 237 4.43 -2.68 2.17
CA ALA A 237 5.19 -3.33 1.11
C ALA A 237 6.52 -3.94 1.59
N ASP A 238 7.01 -3.54 2.77
CA ASP A 238 8.30 -3.95 3.34
C ASP A 238 8.15 -4.94 4.51
N LEU A 239 6.95 -5.47 4.74
CA LEU A 239 6.71 -6.41 5.85
C LEU A 239 7.36 -7.77 5.58
N GLU A 240 8.28 -8.17 6.48
CA GLU A 240 8.85 -9.52 6.45
C GLU A 240 7.79 -10.60 6.74
N PRO A 241 7.81 -11.74 6.04
CA PRO A 241 6.86 -12.81 6.28
C PRO A 241 6.95 -13.38 7.71
N ILE A 242 5.79 -13.67 8.29
CA ILE A 242 5.62 -14.28 9.61
C ILE A 242 4.81 -15.58 9.49
N PRO A 243 4.83 -16.48 10.50
CA PRO A 243 4.07 -17.73 10.43
C PRO A 243 2.59 -17.50 10.11
N LEU A 244 2.06 -18.18 9.10
CA LEU A 244 0.69 -18.00 8.63
C LEU A 244 -0.33 -18.44 9.70
N VAL A 245 -1.23 -17.54 10.08
CA VAL A 245 -2.31 -17.82 11.04
C VAL A 245 -3.58 -18.27 10.33
N GLN A 246 -3.99 -17.50 9.31
CA GLN A 246 -5.07 -17.84 8.41
C GLN A 246 -4.61 -17.59 6.98
N PRO A 247 -5.03 -18.41 6.01
CA PRO A 247 -4.84 -18.08 4.61
C PRO A 247 -5.56 -16.78 4.26
N ARG A 248 -5.10 -16.14 3.19
CA ARG A 248 -5.76 -14.97 2.60
C ARG A 248 -7.24 -15.29 2.33
N PRO A 249 -8.17 -14.34 2.52
CA PRO A 249 -9.57 -14.56 2.22
C PRO A 249 -9.78 -15.07 0.79
N GLY A 250 -10.73 -15.98 0.61
CA GLY A 250 -10.96 -16.63 -0.68
C GLY A 250 -9.90 -17.64 -1.14
N SER A 251 -8.79 -17.80 -0.41
CA SER A 251 -7.87 -18.93 -0.62
C SER A 251 -8.42 -20.18 0.04
N HIS A 252 -8.17 -21.35 -0.55
CA HIS A 252 -8.58 -22.62 0.05
C HIS A 252 -7.76 -22.86 1.33
N SER A 253 -8.41 -22.73 2.49
CA SER A 253 -7.86 -23.20 3.75
C SER A 253 -7.61 -24.70 3.65
N GLY A 254 -6.38 -25.13 3.94
CA GLY A 254 -6.08 -26.54 4.16
C GLY A 254 -6.81 -26.98 5.42
N THR A 255 -8.02 -27.51 5.27
CA THR A 255 -8.80 -28.00 6.40
C THR A 255 -8.09 -29.20 7.02
N VAL A 256 -7.56 -29.03 8.23
CA VAL A 256 -7.34 -30.15 9.15
C VAL A 256 -8.74 -30.55 9.63
N ARG A 257 -9.12 -31.83 9.54
CA ARG A 257 -10.53 -32.26 9.62
C ARG A 257 -10.80 -32.97 10.94
N GLY A 258 -11.36 -32.32 11.96
CA GLY A 258 -11.75 -33.02 13.22
C GLY A 258 -13.24 -33.37 13.32
N SER A 259 -13.58 -34.58 13.83
CA SER A 259 -14.97 -35.05 13.98
C SER A 259 -15.75 -34.31 15.09
N GLY A 260 -16.90 -33.71 14.76
CA GLY A 260 -17.64 -32.79 15.64
C GLY A 260 -18.68 -33.40 16.61
N ALA A 261 -18.98 -34.70 16.51
CA ALA A 261 -20.05 -35.31 17.33
C ALA A 261 -19.55 -35.88 18.67
N GLU A 262 -18.33 -36.42 18.71
CA GLU A 262 -17.71 -36.91 19.95
C GLU A 262 -17.16 -35.76 20.80
N SER A 263 -16.68 -34.71 20.14
CA SER A 263 -16.11 -33.52 20.78
C SER A 263 -17.11 -32.80 21.68
N SER A 264 -18.39 -32.69 21.29
CA SER A 264 -19.45 -32.05 22.09
C SER A 264 -19.63 -32.67 23.49
N LYS A 265 -19.63 -34.00 23.61
CA LYS A 265 -19.80 -34.69 24.91
C LYS A 265 -18.58 -34.53 25.81
N VAL A 266 -17.41 -34.44 25.19
CA VAL A 266 -16.13 -34.20 25.87
C VAL A 266 -16.10 -32.78 26.43
N TYR A 267 -16.52 -31.78 25.64
CA TYR A 267 -16.62 -30.39 26.09
C TYR A 267 -17.65 -30.20 27.22
N GLU A 268 -18.78 -30.89 27.19
CA GLU A 268 -19.72 -30.90 28.32
C GLU A 268 -19.09 -31.47 29.60
N LYS A 269 -18.30 -32.54 29.47
CA LYS A 269 -17.57 -33.14 30.59
C LYS A 269 -16.49 -32.22 31.14
N ILE A 270 -15.79 -31.49 30.28
CA ILE A 270 -14.81 -30.46 30.67
C ILE A 270 -15.51 -29.33 31.44
N ARG A 271 -16.62 -28.80 30.90
CA ARG A 271 -17.41 -27.75 31.59
C ARG A 271 -17.92 -28.23 32.96
N ALA A 272 -18.35 -29.48 33.06
CA ALA A 272 -18.79 -30.06 34.33
C ALA A 272 -17.65 -30.23 35.35
N LEU A 273 -16.42 -30.54 34.91
CA LEU A 273 -15.25 -30.61 35.78
C LEU A 273 -14.81 -29.23 36.26
N LEU A 274 -14.85 -28.22 35.39
CA LEU A 274 -14.52 -26.84 35.76
C LEU A 274 -15.57 -26.24 36.71
N ALA A 275 -16.86 -26.47 36.46
CA ALA A 275 -17.93 -26.05 37.37
C ALA A 275 -17.78 -26.68 38.77
N LYS A 276 -17.29 -27.92 38.85
CA LYS A 276 -16.99 -28.58 40.14
C LYS A 276 -15.77 -28.00 40.85
N ALA A 277 -14.76 -27.55 40.09
CA ALA A 277 -13.61 -26.84 40.65
C ALA A 277 -14.04 -25.49 41.25
N GLU A 278 -14.96 -24.77 40.60
CA GLU A 278 -15.49 -23.50 41.11
C GLU A 278 -16.44 -23.65 42.31
N SER A 279 -17.06 -24.83 42.49
CA SER A 279 -18.06 -25.07 43.54
C SER A 279 -17.53 -25.73 44.82
N THR A 280 -16.24 -26.08 44.88
CA THR A 280 -15.63 -26.72 46.07
C THR A 280 -14.89 -25.69 46.93
N ASP A 281 -15.02 -25.80 48.25
CA ASP A 281 -14.33 -24.95 49.23
C ASP A 281 -12.91 -25.48 49.56
N SER A 282 -12.46 -26.55 48.91
CA SER A 282 -11.14 -27.16 49.11
C SER A 282 -10.20 -26.90 47.95
N ASP A 283 -9.13 -26.15 48.21
CA ASP A 283 -8.10 -25.81 47.22
C ASP A 283 -7.50 -27.05 46.54
N ALA A 284 -7.23 -28.11 47.31
CA ALA A 284 -6.66 -29.35 46.78
C ALA A 284 -7.61 -30.11 45.84
N GLU A 285 -8.93 -30.08 46.09
CA GLU A 285 -9.91 -30.66 45.17
C GLU A 285 -10.09 -29.79 43.92
N ALA A 286 -10.12 -28.46 44.08
CA ALA A 286 -10.23 -27.54 42.95
C ALA A 286 -9.05 -27.72 41.97
N GLU A 287 -7.82 -27.84 42.49
CA GLU A 287 -6.64 -28.13 41.69
C GLU A 287 -6.75 -29.50 40.99
N ALA A 288 -7.23 -30.53 41.69
CA ALA A 288 -7.38 -31.86 41.10
C ALA A 288 -8.42 -31.90 39.96
N PHE A 289 -9.57 -31.20 40.12
CA PHE A 289 -10.58 -31.10 39.07
C PHE A 289 -10.08 -30.30 37.87
N THR A 290 -9.36 -29.21 38.11
CA THR A 290 -8.76 -28.38 37.04
C THR A 290 -7.69 -29.16 36.28
N ALA A 291 -6.77 -29.82 36.98
CA ALA A 291 -5.75 -30.67 36.38
C ALA A 291 -6.38 -31.81 35.55
N LYS A 292 -7.49 -32.40 36.05
CA LYS A 292 -8.19 -33.45 35.31
C LYS A 292 -8.87 -32.91 34.05
N ALA A 293 -9.46 -31.72 34.11
CA ALA A 293 -10.04 -31.05 32.95
C ALA A 293 -8.96 -30.76 31.89
N GLN A 294 -7.82 -30.22 32.29
CA GLN A 294 -6.67 -29.94 31.42
C GLN A 294 -6.13 -31.22 30.76
N GLN A 295 -5.95 -32.30 31.52
CA GLN A 295 -5.53 -33.60 30.98
C GLN A 295 -6.52 -34.13 29.92
N LEU A 296 -7.81 -33.91 30.13
CA LEU A 296 -8.87 -34.37 29.23
C LEU A 296 -8.89 -33.55 27.93
N ILE A 297 -8.66 -32.23 28.02
CA ILE A 297 -8.46 -31.33 26.88
C ILE A 297 -7.26 -31.79 26.04
N ALA A 298 -6.09 -31.93 26.66
CA ALA A 298 -4.85 -32.29 25.95
C ALA A 298 -4.95 -33.67 25.27
N ARG A 299 -5.60 -34.65 25.91
CA ARG A 299 -5.76 -35.99 25.32
C ARG A 299 -6.74 -36.00 24.16
N HIS A 300 -7.82 -35.23 24.23
CA HIS A 300 -8.80 -35.17 23.14
C HIS A 300 -8.35 -34.30 21.97
N SER A 301 -7.63 -33.20 22.21
CA SER A 301 -7.06 -32.38 21.13
C SER A 301 -6.08 -33.19 20.27
N ILE A 302 -5.23 -33.99 20.90
CA ILE A 302 -4.28 -34.90 20.20
C ILE A 302 -5.04 -35.99 19.43
N ASN A 303 -6.05 -36.60 20.04
CA ASN A 303 -6.82 -37.68 19.39
C ASN A 303 -7.65 -37.18 18.20
N GLU A 304 -8.25 -35.99 18.29
CA GLU A 304 -8.96 -35.38 17.15
C GLU A 304 -8.00 -35.04 16.01
N ALA A 305 -6.79 -34.58 16.30
CA ALA A 305 -5.75 -34.38 15.30
C ALA A 305 -5.31 -35.69 14.62
N LEU A 306 -5.31 -36.81 15.37
CA LEU A 306 -5.01 -38.15 14.85
C LEU A 306 -6.18 -38.81 14.09
N LEU A 307 -7.43 -38.50 14.45
CA LEU A 307 -8.66 -39.09 13.89
C LEU A 307 -9.16 -38.39 12.61
N ALA A 308 -8.41 -37.41 12.09
CA ALA A 308 -8.76 -36.62 10.92
C ALA A 308 -8.81 -37.36 9.57
N GLU A 309 -8.74 -38.70 9.57
CA GLU A 309 -8.83 -39.56 8.38
C GLU A 309 -10.26 -39.98 7.99
N THR A 310 -11.30 -39.60 8.76
CA THR A 310 -12.71 -40.05 8.53
C THR A 310 -13.67 -38.90 8.15
N PRO A 311 -14.74 -39.17 7.36
CA PRO A 311 -15.28 -38.21 6.39
C PRO A 311 -16.36 -37.22 6.88
N ASP A 312 -16.67 -37.09 8.18
CA ASP A 312 -17.79 -36.25 8.62
C ASP A 312 -17.41 -35.29 9.77
N ALA A 313 -17.55 -34.00 9.46
CA ALA A 313 -17.19 -32.78 10.21
C ALA A 313 -15.69 -32.40 10.17
N ALA A 314 -15.44 -31.13 9.83
CA ALA A 314 -14.11 -30.53 9.78
C ALA A 314 -13.98 -29.52 10.92
N LEU A 315 -13.26 -29.88 11.97
CA LEU A 315 -12.80 -28.95 13.00
C LEU A 315 -11.59 -28.16 12.48
N GLU A 316 -11.75 -26.88 12.14
CA GLU A 316 -10.62 -26.05 11.71
C GLU A 316 -9.64 -25.84 12.87
N ALA A 317 -8.40 -26.31 12.70
CA ALA A 317 -7.30 -25.94 13.58
C ALA A 317 -7.08 -24.42 13.47
N ALA A 318 -7.48 -23.69 14.51
CA ALA A 318 -7.34 -22.24 14.56
C ALA A 318 -5.99 -21.86 15.20
N ALA A 319 -5.16 -21.13 14.46
CA ALA A 319 -3.99 -20.47 15.04
C ALA A 319 -4.40 -19.12 15.64
N LEU A 320 -3.80 -18.75 16.77
CA LEU A 320 -4.01 -17.44 17.40
C LEU A 320 -2.69 -16.73 17.61
N ARG A 321 -2.59 -15.49 17.10
CA ARG A 321 -1.49 -14.59 17.42
C ARG A 321 -1.81 -13.75 18.65
N VAL A 322 -0.91 -13.78 19.62
CA VAL A 322 -0.99 -13.06 20.90
C VAL A 322 0.12 -12.02 20.95
N TYR A 323 -0.26 -10.74 21.12
CA TYR A 323 0.69 -9.65 21.35
C TYR A 323 0.96 -9.49 22.82
N ILE A 324 2.24 -9.39 23.17
CA ILE A 324 2.66 -9.17 24.54
C ILE A 324 3.16 -7.73 24.68
N GLU A 325 2.36 -6.93 25.36
CA GLU A 325 2.65 -5.51 25.59
C GLU A 325 3.45 -5.28 26.87
N LYS A 326 4.21 -4.17 26.86
CA LYS A 326 4.90 -3.64 28.04
C LYS A 326 3.89 -3.18 29.11
N PRO A 327 4.28 -3.13 30.39
CA PRO A 327 5.52 -3.65 30.96
C PRO A 327 5.46 -5.17 31.17
N TYR A 328 6.64 -5.77 31.41
CA TYR A 328 6.84 -7.18 31.73
C TYR A 328 6.62 -8.14 30.55
N GLU A 329 7.01 -7.70 29.36
CA GLU A 329 6.97 -8.50 28.15
C GLU A 329 7.67 -9.86 28.32
N LYS A 330 8.82 -9.89 28.98
CA LYS A 330 9.60 -11.10 29.20
C LYS A 330 8.89 -12.08 30.16
N PRO A 331 8.52 -11.71 31.40
CA PRO A 331 7.75 -12.60 32.27
C PRO A 331 6.42 -13.07 31.67
N LYS A 332 5.70 -12.20 30.96
CA LYS A 332 4.45 -12.58 30.28
C LYS A 332 4.70 -13.61 29.17
N SER A 333 5.78 -13.48 28.42
CA SER A 333 6.15 -14.44 27.37
C SER A 333 6.57 -15.80 27.94
N GLU A 334 7.30 -15.81 29.05
CA GLU A 334 7.70 -17.04 29.74
C GLU A 334 6.48 -17.78 30.29
N LEU A 335 5.55 -17.07 30.92
CA LEU A 335 4.29 -17.66 31.39
C LEU A 335 3.47 -18.24 30.24
N LEU A 336 3.34 -17.51 29.13
CA LEU A 336 2.61 -17.98 27.95
C LEU A 336 3.25 -19.24 27.37
N HIS A 337 4.58 -19.29 27.30
CA HIS A 337 5.30 -20.47 26.83
C HIS A 337 5.06 -21.69 27.72
N VAL A 338 5.14 -21.55 29.05
CA VAL A 338 4.88 -22.65 29.99
C VAL A 338 3.44 -23.16 29.85
N VAL A 339 2.48 -22.25 29.69
CA VAL A 339 1.07 -22.63 29.47
C VAL A 339 0.89 -23.32 28.11
N ALA A 340 1.52 -22.82 27.05
CA ALA A 340 1.46 -23.42 25.72
C ALA A 340 2.05 -24.84 25.72
N ASP A 341 3.25 -25.01 26.30
CA ASP A 341 3.93 -26.31 26.41
C ASP A 341 3.09 -27.33 27.20
N ALA A 342 2.49 -26.91 28.32
CA ALA A 342 1.59 -27.75 29.10
C ALA A 342 0.33 -28.20 28.32
N ASN A 343 -0.08 -27.45 27.30
CA ASN A 343 -1.24 -27.75 26.47
C ASN A 343 -0.87 -28.36 25.10
N GLY A 344 0.42 -28.53 24.80
CA GLY A 344 0.90 -29.06 23.53
C GLY A 344 0.71 -28.12 22.34
N CYS A 345 0.78 -26.81 22.58
CA CYS A 345 0.63 -25.75 21.57
C CYS A 345 1.97 -25.22 21.03
#